data_AF-A0A817MC36-F1
#
_entry.id   AF-A0A817MC36-F1
#
_cell.length_a   1.000
_cell.length_b   1.000
_cell.length_c   1.000
_cell.angle_alpha   90.00
_cell.angle_beta   90.00
_cell.angle_gamma   90.00
#
_symmetry.space_group_name_H-M   'P 1'
#
loop_
_entity.id
_entity.type
_entity.pdbx_description
1 polymer ?
#
loop_
_entity_poly.entity_id
_entity_poly.type
_entity_poly.pdbx_seq_one_letter_code
_entity_poly.pdbx_strand_id
1 'polypeptide(L)'
;MAGKRIEWFWKSNDNPFSNEESAEWNRYSDVENTIIEEAFSTLKKTHVIIDDYHIDFEHRVQIANDDKTKQRPIKRVEMNKEEGGRLREARFMPNPIVPSSSFH
;
A
#
# COMPACT_ATOMS: atom_id res chain seq x y z
N MET A 1 -16.16 -15.44 -5.03
CA MET A 1 -16.16 -13.97 -4.87
C MET A 1 -14.73 -13.54 -4.63
N ALA A 2 -14.06 -12.97 -5.63
CA ALA A 2 -12.72 -12.43 -5.44
C ALA A 2 -12.79 -11.26 -4.46
N GLY A 3 -12.05 -11.33 -3.35
CA GLY A 3 -12.02 -10.25 -2.36
C GLY A 3 -11.27 -9.04 -2.93
N LYS A 4 -11.87 -7.85 -2.87
CA LYS A 4 -11.17 -6.61 -3.21
C LYS A 4 -10.21 -6.24 -2.09
N ARG A 5 -8.97 -5.86 -2.43
CA ARG A 5 -8.03 -5.24 -1.49
C ARG A 5 -8.00 -3.74 -1.78
N ILE A 6 -8.01 -2.94 -0.74
CA ILE A 6 -7.85 -1.49 -0.86
C ILE A 6 -6.48 -1.12 -0.32
N GLU A 7 -5.77 -0.29 -1.07
CA GLU A 7 -4.47 0.26 -0.66
C GLU A 7 -4.44 1.76 -0.90
N TRP A 8 -3.85 2.46 0.05
CA TRP A 8 -3.61 3.88 0.03
C TRP A 8 -2.13 4.16 -0.19
N PHE A 9 -1.86 5.25 -0.92
CA PHE A 9 -0.54 5.70 -1.28
C PHE A 9 -0.41 7.20 -1.09
N TRP A 10 0.82 7.67 -0.91
CA TRP A 10 1.22 9.07 -0.88
C TRP A 10 2.34 9.34 -1.88
N LYS A 11 2.39 10.54 -2.45
CA LYS A 11 3.41 10.91 -3.44
C LYS A 11 4.72 11.32 -2.74
N SER A 12 5.79 10.57 -3.03
CA SER A 12 7.06 10.65 -2.29
C SER A 12 8.13 11.54 -2.90
N ASN A 13 7.89 12.08 -4.10
CA ASN A 13 8.78 13.04 -4.75
C ASN A 13 9.17 14.20 -3.81
N ASP A 14 10.37 14.76 -3.98
CA ASP A 14 10.81 15.97 -3.28
C ASP A 14 9.92 17.16 -3.61
N ASN A 15 9.52 17.28 -4.90
CA ASN A 15 8.45 18.18 -5.31
C ASN A 15 7.16 17.41 -5.62
N PRO A 16 6.30 17.19 -4.62
CA PRO A 16 5.11 16.34 -4.77
C PRO A 16 4.07 16.91 -5.75
N PHE A 17 4.14 18.20 -6.11
CA PHE A 17 3.20 18.83 -7.03
C PHE A 17 3.78 19.06 -8.43
N SER A 18 5.05 18.70 -8.68
CA SER A 18 5.60 18.75 -10.03
C SER A 18 4.98 17.70 -10.94
N ASN A 19 4.74 18.09 -12.20
CA ASN A 19 4.34 17.22 -13.30
C ASN A 19 5.51 16.84 -14.20
N GLU A 20 6.70 17.39 -13.96
CA GLU A 20 7.90 17.14 -14.78
C GLU A 20 8.63 15.86 -14.35
N GLU A 21 8.41 15.43 -13.11
CA GLU A 21 9.02 14.23 -12.54
C GLU A 21 8.09 13.02 -12.64
N SER A 22 8.68 11.84 -12.80
CA SER A 22 7.93 10.60 -12.70
C SER A 22 7.34 10.47 -11.29
N ALA A 23 6.03 10.26 -11.20
CA ALA A 23 5.34 10.23 -9.92
C ALA A 23 5.71 8.97 -9.12
N GLU A 24 6.43 9.17 -8.02
CA GLU A 24 6.77 8.11 -7.08
C GLU A 24 5.69 8.02 -6.02
N TRP A 25 5.10 6.84 -5.89
CA TRP A 25 4.00 6.59 -4.95
C TRP A 25 4.42 5.54 -3.94
N ASN A 26 4.52 5.95 -2.68
CA ASN A 26 4.79 5.05 -1.57
C ASN A 26 3.48 4.61 -0.93
N ARG A 27 3.43 3.34 -0.55
CA ARG A 27 2.29 2.75 0.13
C ARG A 27 2.36 3.12 1.62
N TYR A 28 1.22 3.43 2.22
CA TYR A 28 1.13 3.47 3.68
C TYR A 28 1.39 2.08 4.29
N SER A 29 1.78 2.01 5.56
CA SER A 29 1.89 0.73 6.27
C SER A 29 0.54 0.01 6.34
N ASP A 30 0.54 -1.28 6.69
CA ASP A 30 -0.69 -2.06 6.84
C ASP A 30 -1.64 -1.49 7.91
N VAL A 31 -1.07 -0.97 9.01
CA VAL A 31 -1.80 -0.36 10.11
C VAL A 31 -2.42 0.97 9.67
N GLU A 32 -1.61 1.86 9.09
CA GLU A 32 -2.08 3.15 8.57
C GLU A 32 -3.15 2.95 7.51
N ASN A 33 -2.95 2.02 6.55
CA ASN A 33 -3.95 1.69 5.54
C ASN A 33 -5.32 1.34 6.14
N THR A 34 -5.31 0.58 7.23
CA THR A 34 -6.54 0.15 7.92
C THR A 34 -7.23 1.34 8.56
N ILE A 35 -6.47 2.18 9.27
CA ILE A 35 -6.99 3.39 9.94
C ILE A 35 -7.57 4.36 8.90
N ILE A 36 -6.84 4.59 7.79
CA ILE A 36 -7.23 5.50 6.72
C ILE A 36 -8.51 5.00 6.03
N GLU A 37 -8.56 3.72 5.67
CA GLU A 37 -9.72 3.15 5.01
C GLU A 37 -10.95 3.13 5.91
N GLU A 38 -10.81 2.79 7.20
CA GLU A 38 -11.92 2.83 8.16
C GLU A 38 -12.46 4.25 8.32
N ALA A 39 -11.57 5.24 8.47
CA ALA A 39 -11.96 6.65 8.57
C ALA A 39 -12.71 7.13 7.32
N PHE A 40 -12.22 6.75 6.13
CA PHE A 40 -12.79 7.18 4.85
C PHE A 40 -14.11 6.45 4.52
N SER A 41 -14.13 5.12 4.57
CA SER A 41 -15.24 4.34 4.01
C SER A 41 -16.30 3.96 5.04
N THR A 42 -15.91 3.66 6.28
CA THR A 42 -16.83 3.26 7.35
C THR A 42 -17.37 4.47 8.09
N LEU A 43 -16.48 5.33 8.58
CA LEU A 43 -16.85 6.47 9.41
C LEU A 43 -17.21 7.74 8.61
N LYS A 44 -16.92 7.75 7.30
CA LYS A 44 -17.17 8.89 6.40
C LYS A 44 -16.61 10.21 6.92
N LYS A 45 -15.41 10.17 7.51
CA LYS A 45 -14.71 11.37 8.00
C LYS A 45 -14.15 12.17 6.83
N THR A 46 -14.01 13.48 7.03
CA THR A 46 -13.34 14.39 6.08
C THR A 46 -11.83 14.41 6.26
N HIS A 47 -11.35 14.06 7.45
CA HIS A 47 -9.92 13.95 7.75
C HIS A 47 -9.64 12.83 8.77
N VAL A 48 -8.38 12.40 8.83
CA VAL A 48 -7.87 11.48 9.85
C VAL A 48 -6.50 11.95 10.32
N ILE A 49 -6.27 11.89 11.63
CA ILE A 49 -4.97 12.22 12.24
C ILE A 49 -4.20 10.92 12.45
N ILE A 50 -2.94 10.92 12.01
CA ILE A 50 -1.96 9.86 12.17
C ILE A 50 -0.73 10.51 12.82
N ASP A 51 0.13 9.72 13.48
CA ASP A 51 1.20 10.18 14.36
C ASP A 51 1.87 11.50 13.93
N ASP A 52 2.57 11.49 12.78
CA ASP A 52 3.35 12.65 12.30
C ASP A 52 2.61 13.52 11.27
N TYR A 53 1.41 13.12 10.84
CA TYR A 53 0.67 13.79 9.78
C TYR A 53 -0.83 13.57 9.87
N HIS A 54 -1.61 14.47 9.30
CA HIS A 54 -3.03 14.24 9.09
C HIS A 54 -3.35 14.19 7.61
N ILE A 55 -4.37 13.41 7.26
CA ILE A 55 -4.87 13.28 5.91
C ILE A 55 -6.18 14.05 5.81
N ASP A 56 -6.25 14.93 4.83
CA ASP A 56 -7.47 15.57 4.36
C ASP A 56 -8.01 14.79 3.13
N PHE A 57 -9.16 14.16 3.31
CA PHE A 57 -9.80 13.36 2.28
C PHE A 57 -10.54 14.19 1.23
N GLU A 58 -10.97 15.41 1.57
CA GLU A 58 -11.65 16.32 0.66
C GLU A 58 -10.66 16.83 -0.39
N HIS A 59 -9.47 17.25 0.07
CA HIS A 59 -8.41 17.76 -0.79
C HIS A 59 -7.46 16.68 -1.30
N ARG A 60 -7.59 15.43 -0.82
CA ARG A 60 -6.72 14.29 -1.18
C ARG A 60 -5.24 14.59 -0.91
N VAL A 61 -4.94 15.14 0.26
CA VAL A 61 -3.57 15.46 0.68
C VAL A 61 -3.28 14.97 2.09
N GLN A 62 -2.04 14.54 2.29
CA GLN A 62 -1.40 14.41 3.59
C GLN A 62 -0.71 15.73 3.93
N ILE A 63 -0.80 16.16 5.18
CA ILE A 63 -0.21 17.40 5.71
C ILE A 63 0.61 17.03 6.95
N ALA A 64 1.89 17.39 6.99
CA ALA A 64 2.73 17.14 8.16
C ALA A 64 2.22 17.95 9.37
N ASN A 65 2.22 17.33 10.55
CA ASN A 65 1.77 17.98 11.77
C ASN A 65 2.72 19.10 12.21
N ASP A 66 4.03 18.92 11.98
CA ASP A 66 5.07 19.88 12.32
C ASP A 66 5.15 21.06 11.33
N ASP A 67 4.71 20.86 10.08
CA ASP A 67 4.86 21.85 9.02
C ASP A 67 3.71 21.77 8.01
N LYS A 68 2.79 22.72 8.10
CA LYS A 68 1.61 22.81 7.23
C LYS A 68 1.94 23.08 5.76
N THR A 69 3.16 23.53 5.46
CA THR A 69 3.62 23.73 4.08
C THR A 69 4.03 22.42 3.42
N LYS A 70 4.37 21.40 4.22
CA LYS A 70 4.72 20.06 3.72
C LYS A 70 3.45 19.26 3.50
N GLN A 71 2.98 19.32 2.26
CA GLN A 71 1.82 18.58 1.79
C GLN A 71 2.19 17.59 0.71
N ARG A 72 1.54 16.43 0.72
CA ARG A 72 1.78 15.36 -0.24
C ARG A 72 0.44 14.81 -0.75
N PRO A 73 0.20 14.76 -2.07
CA PRO A 73 -0.99 14.12 -2.63
C PRO A 73 -1.12 12.66 -2.20
N ILE A 74 -2.35 12.22 -2.02
CA ILE A 74 -2.68 10.84 -1.67
C ILE A 74 -3.64 10.21 -2.69
N LYS A 75 -3.62 8.88 -2.82
CA LYS A 75 -4.56 8.14 -3.66
C LYS A 75 -5.00 6.83 -3.02
N ARG A 76 -6.21 6.40 -3.37
CA ARG A 76 -6.81 5.13 -3.00
C ARG A 76 -6.89 4.24 -4.25
N VAL A 77 -6.43 3.00 -4.15
CA VAL A 77 -6.44 2.03 -5.25
C VAL A 77 -7.21 0.78 -4.80
N GLU A 78 -8.15 0.34 -5.63
CA GLU A 78 -8.80 -0.98 -5.48
C GLU A 78 -8.04 -1.99 -6.32
N MET A 79 -7.52 -3.04 -5.69
CA MET A 79 -6.80 -4.13 -6.35
C MET A 79 -7.61 -5.42 -6.27
N ASN A 80 -7.52 -6.24 -7.32
CA ASN A 80 -8.07 -7.59 -7.30
C ASN A 80 -7.13 -8.53 -6.56
N LYS A 81 -7.67 -9.42 -5.71
CA LYS A 81 -6.86 -10.38 -4.92
C LYS A 81 -5.93 -11.25 -5.76
N GLU A 82 -6.28 -11.49 -7.02
CA GLU A 82 -5.54 -12.39 -7.92
C GLU A 82 -4.27 -11.74 -8.49
N GLU A 83 -4.20 -10.41 -8.52
CA GLU A 83 -3.04 -9.68 -9.07
C GLU A 83 -1.86 -9.62 -8.08
N GLY A 84 -2.11 -9.70 -6.77
CA GLY A 84 -1.08 -9.71 -5.72
C GLY A 84 -0.55 -11.09 -5.32
N GLY A 85 -1.01 -12.17 -5.99
CA GLY A 85 -0.96 -13.54 -5.46
C GLY A 85 -0.01 -14.53 -6.15
N ARG A 86 0.95 -14.12 -6.99
CA ARG A 86 1.90 -15.05 -7.65
C ARG A 86 3.24 -15.24 -6.92
N LEU A 87 3.28 -15.05 -5.59
CA LEU A 87 4.47 -15.39 -4.80
C LEU A 87 4.27 -16.74 -4.10
N ARG A 88 4.65 -17.84 -4.77
CA ARG A 88 5.18 -19.13 -4.23
C ARG A 88 4.87 -20.36 -5.10
N GLU A 89 5.08 -20.31 -6.42
CA GLU A 89 5.09 -21.56 -7.21
C GLU A 89 6.38 -22.38 -7.01
N ALA A 90 7.48 -21.75 -6.55
CA ALA A 90 8.78 -22.41 -6.44
C ALA A 90 8.95 -23.39 -5.25
N ARG A 91 7.92 -23.58 -4.39
CA ARG A 91 8.06 -24.47 -3.20
C ARG A 91 7.59 -25.90 -3.41
N PHE A 92 7.04 -26.22 -4.60
CA PHE A 92 6.51 -27.55 -4.90
C PHE A 92 7.23 -28.22 -6.08
N MET A 93 8.54 -28.02 -6.24
CA MET A 93 9.30 -28.99 -7.03
C MET A 93 9.50 -30.23 -6.15
N PRO A 94 8.93 -31.40 -6.48
CA PRO A 94 9.33 -32.63 -5.82
C PRO A 94 10.82 -32.83 -6.12
N ASN A 95 11.65 -32.88 -5.07
CA ASN A 95 13.01 -33.37 -5.23
C ASN A 95 12.90 -34.77 -5.84
N PRO A 96 13.51 -35.04 -7.01
CA PRO A 96 13.56 -36.40 -7.51
C PRO A 96 14.35 -37.22 -6.49
N ILE A 97 13.64 -38.06 -5.74
CA ILE A 97 14.27 -39.08 -4.89
C ILE A 97 14.91 -40.06 -5.87
N VAL A 98 16.22 -39.93 -6.08
CA VAL A 98 17.00 -40.93 -6.80
C VAL A 98 17.09 -42.19 -5.92
N PRO A 99 16.63 -43.36 -6.38
CA PRO A 99 16.87 -44.60 -5.65
C PRO A 99 18.27 -45.12 -6.04
N SER A 100 19.31 -44.67 -5.33
CA SER A 100 20.59 -45.42 -5.31
C SER A 100 20.55 -46.34 -4.09
N SER A 101 20.04 -47.56 -4.22
CA SER A 101 20.78 -48.75 -4.67
C SER A 101 21.91 -49.15 -3.71
N SER A 102 21.62 -50.27 -3.02
CA SER A 102 22.52 -51.34 -2.57
C SER A 102 23.50 -51.07 -1.42
N PHE A 103 23.16 -51.64 -0.26
CA PHE A 103 24.13 -52.05 0.75
C PHE A 103 25.01 -53.20 0.20
N HIS A 104 26.33 -53.02 0.25
CA HIS A 104 27.30 -54.10 0.18
C HIS A 104 28.38 -53.86 1.23
#